data_AF-A0A440L1R2-F1
#
_entry.id   AF-A0A440L1R2-F1
#
_cell.length_a   1.000
_cell.length_b   1.000
_cell.length_c   1.000
_cell.angle_alpha   90.00
_cell.angle_beta   90.00
_cell.angle_gamma   90.00
#
_symmetry.space_group_name_H-M   'P 1'
#
loop_
_entity.id
_entity.type
_entity.pdbx_description
1 polymer ?
#
loop_
_entity_poly.entity_id
_entity_poly.type
_entity_poly.pdbx_seq_one_letter_code
_entity_poly.pdbx_strand_id
1 'polypeptide(L)'
;MKVVAVGTWYYDGLIPHRVEIYSFPARFSASRFAEDGENTGEYDESQPVPDTLDGYLYACSPFFSGEHLSIEAVKAWAAAQPWAPVAWDEPETSNSN
;
A
#
# COMPACT_ATOMS: atom_id res chain seq x y z
N MET A 1 0.01 -10.17 3.54
CA MET A 1 -0.40 -8.75 3.45
C MET A 1 -0.95 -8.32 4.81
N LYS A 2 -0.62 -7.13 5.29
CA LYS A 2 -1.06 -6.59 6.59
C LYS A 2 -1.44 -5.11 6.42
N VAL A 3 -2.60 -4.70 6.90
CA VAL A 3 -2.98 -3.28 6.96
C VAL A 3 -2.08 -2.56 7.97
N VAL A 4 -1.47 -1.46 7.54
CA VAL A 4 -0.52 -0.65 8.32
C VAL A 4 -0.96 0.80 8.50
N ALA A 5 -1.89 1.28 7.68
CA ALA A 5 -2.61 2.53 7.93
C ALA A 5 -4.03 2.43 7.36
N VAL A 6 -4.95 3.11 8.03
CA VAL A 6 -6.33 3.28 7.57
C VAL A 6 -6.60 4.77 7.51
N GLY A 7 -7.38 5.20 6.53
CA GLY A 7 -7.85 6.56 6.41
C GLY A 7 -9.23 6.61 5.77
N THR A 8 -9.82 7.79 5.85
CA THR A 8 -11.11 8.09 5.23
C THR A 8 -10.91 9.17 4.17
N TRP A 9 -11.35 8.88 2.97
CA TRP A 9 -11.50 9.84 1.89
C TRP A 9 -12.98 10.16 1.70
N TYR A 10 -13.32 11.40 1.36
CA TYR A 10 -14.70 11.82 1.10
C TYR A 10 -14.91 12.12 -0.39
N TYR A 11 -15.62 11.25 -1.10
CA TYR A 11 -16.00 11.50 -2.50
C TYR A 11 -16.94 12.72 -2.57
N ASP A 12 -16.55 13.74 -3.33
CA ASP A 12 -17.22 15.05 -3.41
C ASP A 12 -17.52 15.70 -2.03
N GLY A 13 -16.77 15.33 -0.99
CA GLY A 13 -17.00 15.79 0.38
C GLY A 13 -18.23 15.18 1.08
N LEU A 14 -18.94 14.23 0.47
CA LEU A 14 -20.24 13.75 0.95
C LEU A 14 -20.23 12.28 1.40
N ILE A 15 -19.53 11.40 0.69
CA ILE A 15 -19.57 9.96 0.97
C ILE A 15 -18.22 9.51 1.51
N PRO A 16 -18.14 9.04 2.78
CA PRO A 16 -16.90 8.50 3.32
C PRO A 16 -16.58 7.16 2.68
N HIS A 17 -15.36 7.05 2.18
CA HIS A 17 -14.77 5.84 1.64
C HIS A 17 -13.50 5.51 2.42
N ARG A 18 -13.40 4.25 2.82
CA ARG A 18 -12.23 3.72 3.52
C ARG A 18 -11.08 3.54 2.54
N VAL A 19 -9.91 4.03 2.94
CA VAL A 19 -8.63 3.88 2.25
C VAL A 19 -7.69 3.12 3.18
N GLU A 20 -7.02 2.10 2.68
CA GLU A 20 -6.10 1.28 3.47
C GLU A 20 -4.73 1.25 2.80
N ILE A 21 -3.68 1.44 3.59
CA ILE A 21 -2.32 1.14 3.19
C ILE A 21 -1.98 -0.23 3.77
N TYR A 22 -1.51 -1.12 2.91
CA TYR A 22 -1.07 -2.44 3.31
C TYR A 22 0.41 -2.64 2.99
N SER A 23 1.04 -3.46 3.81
CA SER A 23 2.40 -3.98 3.59
C SER A 23 2.35 -5.43 3.13
N PHE A 24 3.31 -5.81 2.30
CA PHE A 24 3.54 -7.18 1.89
C PHE A 24 5.03 -7.43 1.64
N PRO A 25 5.54 -8.66 1.86
CA PRO A 25 6.95 -8.95 1.67
C PRO A 25 7.43 -8.58 0.26
N ALA A 26 8.57 -7.90 0.15
CA ALA A 26 9.12 -7.43 -1.13
C ALA A 26 9.37 -8.57 -2.13
N ARG A 27 9.55 -9.81 -1.65
CA ARG A 27 9.64 -11.01 -2.50
C ARG A 27 8.38 -11.26 -3.33
N PHE A 28 7.25 -10.65 -3.00
CA PHE A 28 6.00 -10.75 -3.76
C PHE A 28 5.74 -9.53 -4.63
N SER A 29 6.79 -8.75 -4.93
CA SER A 29 6.75 -7.65 -5.89
C SER A 29 6.17 -8.09 -7.23
N ALA A 30 5.28 -7.27 -7.80
CA ALA A 30 4.74 -7.47 -9.14
C ALA A 30 5.84 -7.49 -10.22
N SER A 31 6.97 -6.83 -9.97
CA SER A 31 8.14 -6.88 -10.85
C SER A 31 8.76 -8.28 -10.99
N ARG A 32 8.37 -9.23 -10.13
CA ARG A 32 8.85 -10.61 -10.11
C ARG A 32 7.82 -11.60 -10.64
N PHE A 33 6.67 -11.15 -11.15
CA PHE A 33 5.74 -12.09 -11.78
C PHE A 33 6.42 -12.82 -12.94
N ALA A 34 6.20 -14.13 -13.04
CA ALA A 34 6.54 -14.87 -14.25
C ALA A 34 5.70 -14.35 -15.44
N GLU A 35 5.99 -14.79 -16.66
CA GLU A 35 5.30 -14.33 -17.87
C GLU A 35 3.76 -14.41 -17.78
N ASP A 36 3.22 -15.43 -17.11
CA ASP A 36 1.78 -15.58 -16.82
C ASP A 36 1.46 -15.47 -15.31
N GLY A 37 2.38 -14.89 -14.55
CA GLY A 37 2.36 -14.84 -13.08
C GLY A 37 1.19 -14.05 -12.50
N GLU A 38 0.68 -13.06 -13.22
CA GLU A 38 -0.52 -12.32 -12.79
C GLU A 38 -1.77 -13.22 -12.70
N ASN A 39 -1.86 -14.24 -13.58
CA ASN A 39 -2.97 -15.19 -13.60
C ASN A 39 -2.73 -16.42 -12.72
N THR A 40 -1.49 -16.91 -12.68
CA THR A 40 -1.13 -18.15 -11.96
C THR A 40 -0.71 -17.91 -10.52
N GLY A 41 -0.32 -16.68 -10.17
CA GLY A 41 0.31 -16.34 -8.90
C GLY A 41 1.78 -16.78 -8.81
N GLU A 42 2.39 -17.20 -9.93
CA GLU A 42 3.78 -17.64 -9.97
C GLU A 42 4.76 -16.47 -10.09
N TYR A 43 5.87 -16.58 -9.38
CA TYR A 43 6.95 -15.61 -9.40
C TYR A 43 8.19 -16.21 -10.06
N ASP A 44 8.86 -15.42 -10.90
CA ASP A 44 10.19 -15.73 -11.40
C ASP A 44 11.23 -15.45 -10.31
N GLU A 45 11.64 -16.51 -9.60
CA GLU A 45 12.64 -16.42 -8.52
C GLU A 45 14.03 -15.98 -9.00
N SER A 46 14.30 -15.96 -10.31
CA SER A 46 15.53 -15.40 -10.86
C SER A 46 15.54 -13.87 -10.89
N GLN A 47 14.36 -13.23 -10.82
CA GLN A 47 14.27 -11.77 -10.73
C GLN A 47 14.69 -11.27 -9.35
N PRO A 48 15.44 -10.16 -9.29
CA PRO A 48 15.88 -9.58 -8.03
C PRO A 48 14.67 -9.16 -7.18
N VAL A 49 14.78 -9.38 -5.87
CA VAL A 49 13.85 -8.79 -4.91
C VAL A 49 14.15 -7.29 -4.80
N PRO A 50 13.14 -6.41 -4.87
CA PRO A 50 13.35 -4.98 -4.67
C PRO A 50 14.07 -4.68 -3.36
N ASP A 51 15.07 -3.80 -3.42
CA ASP A 51 15.83 -3.38 -2.26
C ASP A 51 14.95 -2.48 -1.38
N THR A 52 14.61 -2.96 -0.19
CA THR A 52 13.69 -2.33 0.75
C THR A 52 14.36 -2.27 2.12
N LEU A 53 14.09 -1.21 2.89
CA LEU A 53 14.75 -1.00 4.18
C LEU A 53 14.33 -2.03 5.24
N ASP A 54 13.12 -2.55 5.14
CA ASP A 54 12.48 -3.42 6.14
C ASP A 54 12.01 -4.77 5.57
N GLY A 55 12.29 -5.04 4.29
CA GLY A 55 11.84 -6.24 3.59
C GLY A 55 10.40 -6.18 3.08
N TYR A 56 9.74 -5.03 3.12
CA TYR A 56 8.34 -4.84 2.72
C TYR A 56 8.17 -3.79 1.62
N LEU A 57 7.13 -4.02 0.82
CA LEU A 57 6.55 -3.03 -0.08
C LEU A 57 5.18 -2.63 0.44
N TYR A 58 4.76 -1.43 0.03
CA TYR A 58 3.56 -0.76 0.51
C TYR A 58 2.68 -0.35 -0.65
N ALA A 59 1.37 -0.55 -0.53
CA ALA A 59 0.42 -0.11 -1.54
C ALA A 59 -0.93 0.28 -0.92
N CYS A 60 -1.73 1.00 -1.69
CA CYS A 60 -3.04 1.51 -1.32
C CYS A 60 -4.18 0.63 -1.84
N SER A 61 -5.31 0.61 -1.11
CA SER A 61 -6.60 0.03 -1.47
C SER A 61 -7.71 1.02 -1.09
N PRO A 62 -8.82 1.15 -1.86
CA PRO A 62 -9.20 0.37 -3.04
C PRO A 62 -8.46 0.80 -4.33
N PHE A 63 -7.72 1.90 -4.28
CA PHE A 63 -6.98 2.39 -5.44
C PHE A 63 -5.57 1.83 -5.44
N PHE A 64 -5.23 1.05 -6.46
CA PHE A 64 -3.87 0.53 -6.58
C PHE A 64 -2.90 1.68 -6.89
N SER A 65 -2.09 2.03 -5.88
CA SER A 65 -1.08 3.09 -5.98
C SER A 65 0.17 2.69 -6.75
N GLY A 66 0.27 1.43 -7.19
CA GLY A 66 1.56 0.77 -7.40
C GLY A 66 2.22 0.40 -6.07
N GLU A 67 3.41 -0.19 -6.17
CA GLU A 67 4.23 -0.62 -5.04
C GLU A 67 5.22 0.48 -4.64
N HIS A 68 5.32 0.75 -3.33
CA HIS A 68 6.14 1.81 -2.77
C HIS A 68 7.09 1.26 -1.70
N LEU A 69 8.23 1.93 -1.51
CA LEU A 69 9.26 1.53 -0.55
C LEU A 69 8.94 1.94 0.90
N SER A 70 7.90 2.76 1.12
CA SER A 70 7.49 3.18 2.47
C SER A 70 6.01 3.58 2.55
N ILE A 71 5.47 3.62 3.78
CA ILE A 71 4.12 4.11 4.05
C ILE A 71 3.99 5.59 3.66
N GLU A 72 5.02 6.39 3.91
CA GLU A 72 5.06 7.82 3.62
C GLU A 72 4.95 8.09 2.12
N ALA A 73 5.60 7.26 1.29
CA ALA A 73 5.49 7.35 -0.17
C ALA A 73 4.06 7.08 -0.64
N VAL A 74 3.37 6.08 -0.06
CA VAL A 74 1.95 5.82 -0.36
C VAL A 74 1.07 7.00 0.09
N LYS A 75 1.32 7.57 1.28
CA LYS A 75 0.59 8.76 1.75
C LYS A 75 0.81 9.97 0.87
N ALA A 76 2.04 10.19 0.40
CA ALA A 76 2.38 11.27 -0.53
C ALA A 76 1.69 11.08 -1.89
N TRP A 77 1.67 9.84 -2.41
CA TRP A 77 0.92 9.49 -3.60
C TRP A 77 -0.57 9.80 -3.44
N ALA A 78 -1.18 9.40 -2.32
CA ALA A 78 -2.60 9.64 -2.03
C ALA A 78 -2.91 11.15 -1.93
N ALA A 79 -2.01 11.93 -1.32
CA ALA A 79 -2.13 13.39 -1.22
C ALA A 79 -2.02 14.10 -2.59
N ALA A 80 -1.42 13.47 -3.59
CA ALA A 80 -1.30 14.00 -4.94
C ALA A 80 -2.49 13.66 -5.86
N GLN A 81 -3.46 12.87 -5.39
CA GLN A 81 -4.60 12.47 -6.21
C GLN A 81 -5.67 13.57 -6.29
N PRO A 82 -6.47 13.65 -7.38
CA PRO A 82 -7.54 14.65 -7.54
C PRO A 82 -8.58 14.62 -6.42
N TRP A 83 -8.70 13.47 -5.76
CA TRP A 83 -9.65 13.21 -4.70
C TRP A 83 -9.09 13.46 -3.30
N ALA A 84 -7.83 13.89 -3.17
CA ALA A 84 -7.26 14.31 -1.89
C ALA A 84 -8.14 15.40 -1.20
N PRO A 85 -8.11 15.52 0.14
CA PRO A 85 -7.25 14.80 1.08
C PRO A 85 -7.84 13.49 1.63
N VAL A 86 -6.97 12.65 2.19
CA VAL A 86 -7.34 11.51 3.06
C VAL A 86 -7.12 11.90 4.52
N ALA A 87 -8.12 11.70 5.37
CA ALA A 87 -7.97 11.78 6.81
C ALA A 87 -7.43 10.44 7.31
N TRP A 88 -6.14 10.36 7.62
CA TRP A 88 -5.51 9.16 8.16
C TRP A 88 -5.79 9.01 9.65
N ASP A 89 -6.09 7.78 10.08
CA ASP A 89 -6.26 7.46 11.49
C ASP A 89 -4.90 7.57 12.19
N GLU A 90 -4.88 8.19 13.37
CA GLU A 90 -3.69 8.19 14.20
C GLU A 90 -3.37 6.75 14.64
N PRO A 91 -2.08 6.36 14.69
CA PRO A 91 -1.73 5.08 15.26
C PRO A 91 -2.26 5.04 16.71
N GLU A 92 -3.04 4.03 17.05
CA GLU A 92 -3.45 3.81 18.44
C GLU A 92 -2.19 3.74 19.29
N THR A 93 -1.87 4.85 19.97
CA THR A 93 -0.91 4.83 21.05
C THR A 93 -1.55 3.95 22.10
N SER A 94 -1.07 2.71 22.19
CA SER A 94 -1.40 1.82 23.28
C SER A 94 -0.93 2.49 24.57
N ASN A 95 -1.80 3.31 25.17
CA ASN A 95 -1.66 3.73 26.56
C ASN A 95 -1.92 2.49 27.40
N SER A 96 -0.86 1.69 27.58
CA SER A 96 -0.79 0.72 28.65
C SER A 96 -0.61 1.48 29.95
N ASN A 97 -1.71 1.68 30.68
CA ASN A 97 -1.71 2.05 32.10
C ASN A 97 -1.16 0.90 32.95
#